data_AF-A0A0D8HMI4-F1
#
_entry.id   AF-A0A0D8HMI4-F1
#
_cell.length_a   1.000
_cell.length_b   1.000
_cell.length_c   1.000
_cell.angle_alpha   90.00
_cell.angle_beta   90.00
_cell.angle_gamma   90.00
#
_symmetry.space_group_name_H-M   'P 1'
#
loop_
_entity.id
_entity.type
_entity.pdbx_description
1 polymer ?
#
loop_
_entity_poly.entity_id
_entity_poly.type
_entity_poly.pdbx_seq_one_letter_code
_entity_poly.pdbx_strand_id
1 'polypeptide(L)' 'MSQLNHGPLDATVVPHFCEPSTVARLPRSDEEQKVDFAIVGMPYDSGVRYRPCVRFGPAHLRASMVTRSQNEGADAR' A
#
# COMPACT_ATOMS: atom_id res chain seq x y z
N MET A 1 7.19 25.19 4.21
CA MET A 1 7.52 24.02 3.37
C MET A 1 6.36 23.06 3.50
N SER A 2 5.41 23.11 2.56
CA SER A 2 4.21 22.25 2.58
C SER A 2 4.65 20.82 2.31
N GLN A 3 4.59 19.93 3.30
CA GLN A 3 4.82 18.50 3.05
C GLN A 3 3.63 18.01 2.22
N LEU A 4 3.89 17.64 0.96
CA LEU A 4 2.90 17.02 0.10
C LEU A 4 2.62 15.63 0.68
N ASN A 5 1.37 15.40 1.06
CA ASN A 5 0.92 14.11 1.55
C ASN A 5 0.79 13.20 0.33
N HIS A 6 1.79 12.34 0.08
CA HIS A 6 1.83 11.48 -1.10
C HIS A 6 0.62 10.55 -1.13
N GLY A 7 -0.31 10.85 -2.05
CA GLY A 7 -1.45 10.00 -2.32
C GLY A 7 -1.05 8.78 -3.17
N PRO A 8 -1.98 7.84 -3.37
CA PRO A 8 -1.81 6.77 -4.35
C PRO A 8 -1.50 7.35 -5.73
N LEU A 9 -0.57 6.73 -6.45
CA LEU A 9 -0.26 7.09 -7.84
C LEU A 9 -1.53 7.15 -8.70
N ASP A 10 -1.57 8.07 -9.66
CA ASP A 10 -2.71 8.18 -10.59
C ASP A 10 -2.82 6.91 -11.47
N ALA A 11 -3.97 6.25 -11.39
CA ALA A 11 -4.28 5.02 -12.12
C ALA A 11 -4.59 5.25 -13.61
N THR A 12 -4.86 6.50 -14.02
CA THR A 12 -5.07 6.87 -15.42
C THR A 12 -3.76 7.00 -16.18
N VAL A 13 -2.67 7.33 -15.47
CA VAL A 13 -1.31 7.48 -16.02
C VAL A 13 -0.52 6.18 -15.85
N VAL A 14 -0.54 5.59 -14.66
CA VAL A 14 0.20 4.36 -14.34
C VAL A 14 -0.79 3.24 -14.02
N PRO A 15 -0.93 2.23 -14.90
CA PRO A 15 -1.82 1.11 -14.64
C PRO A 15 -1.46 0.37 -13.35
N HIS A 16 -2.47 -0.15 -12.65
CA HIS A 16 -2.33 -0.80 -11.35
C HIS A 16 -1.36 -2.00 -11.31
N PHE A 17 -1.06 -2.62 -12.45
CA PHE A 17 -0.21 -3.81 -12.54
C PHE A 17 1.28 -3.51 -12.83
N CYS A 18 1.67 -2.25 -13.02
CA CYS A 18 3.04 -1.88 -13.38
C CYS A 18 3.97 -1.63 -12.18
N GLU A 19 3.41 -1.41 -10.99
CA GLU A 19 4.15 -0.96 -9.82
C GLU A 19 4.41 -2.09 -8.80
N PRO A 20 5.41 -1.92 -7.92
CA PRO A 20 5.55 -2.77 -6.75
C PRO A 20 4.25 -2.84 -5.95
N SER A 21 3.88 -4.04 -5.53
CA SER A 21 2.65 -4.28 -4.79
C SER A 21 2.77 -3.79 -3.34
N THR A 22 2.35 -2.55 -3.09
CA THR A 22 2.18 -1.95 -1.76
C THR A 22 0.70 -1.81 -1.40
N VAL A 23 0.40 -1.60 -0.10
CA VAL A 23 -0.98 -1.37 0.32
C VAL A 23 -1.43 -0.02 -0.21
N ALA A 24 -2.57 0.01 -0.91
CA ALA A 24 -3.16 1.20 -1.51
C ALA A 24 -2.23 1.98 -2.45
N ARG A 25 -1.18 1.35 -3.00
CA ARG A 25 -0.16 2.00 -3.84
C ARG A 25 0.52 3.21 -3.16
N LEU A 26 0.66 3.15 -1.83
CA LEU A 26 1.40 4.14 -1.07
C LEU A 26 2.92 3.93 -1.21
N PRO A 27 3.73 5.00 -1.02
CA PRO A 27 5.18 4.90 -1.01
C PRO A 27 5.68 3.90 0.03
N ARG A 28 6.81 3.27 -0.26
CA ARG A 28 7.47 2.40 0.71
C ARG A 28 8.24 3.22 1.74
N SER A 29 8.49 2.62 2.91
CA SER A 29 9.22 3.28 4.00
C SER A 29 10.65 3.67 3.65
N ASP A 30 11.26 3.04 2.64
CA ASP A 30 12.59 3.36 2.12
C ASP A 30 12.59 4.52 1.10
N GLU A 31 11.41 4.93 0.62
CA GLU A 31 11.24 6.00 -0.37
C GLU A 31 10.90 7.36 0.28
N GLU A 32 10.52 7.36 1.57
CA GLU A 32 10.08 8.55 2.30
C GLU A 32 10.89 8.78 3.59
N GLN A 33 11.31 10.01 3.84
CA GLN A 33 12.13 10.33 5.01
C GLN A 33 11.33 10.44 6.31
N LYS A 34 10.02 10.76 6.21
CA LYS A 34 9.16 10.96 7.37
C LYS A 34 7.81 10.28 7.17
N VAL A 35 7.52 9.32 8.03
CA VAL A 35 6.28 8.54 8.01
C VAL A 35 5.49 8.81 9.28
N ASP A 36 4.32 9.45 9.17
CA ASP A 36 3.42 9.66 10.32
C ASP A 36 2.63 8.38 10.65
N PHE A 37 2.27 7.59 9.63
CA PHE A 37 1.56 6.32 9.75
C PHE A 37 2.12 5.27 8.81
N ALA A 38 2.29 4.04 9.30
CA ALA A 38 2.78 2.92 8.52
C ALA A 38 1.81 1.74 8.57
N ILE A 39 1.66 1.04 7.44
CA ILE A 39 0.92 -0.21 7.35
C ILE A 39 1.94 -1.35 7.33
N VAL A 40 1.88 -2.24 8.33
CA VAL A 40 2.80 -3.37 8.47
C VAL A 40 2.01 -4.67 8.42
N GLY A 41 2.40 -5.56 7.50
CA GLY A 41 1.86 -6.91 7.43
C GLY A 41 2.69 -7.88 8.27
N MET A 42 2.05 -8.69 9.11
CA MET A 42 2.70 -9.71 9.94
C MET A 42 2.40 -11.13 9.42
N PRO A 43 3.27 -11.73 8.58
CA PRO A 43 3.00 -13.02 7.93
C PRO A 43 3.30 -14.19 8.88
N TYR A 44 2.39 -14.47 9.81
CA TYR A 44 2.59 -15.50 10.83
C TYR A 44 1.34 -16.38 11.02
N ASP A 45 1.51 -17.70 11.03
CA ASP A 45 0.44 -18.65 11.31
C ASP A 45 0.90 -19.95 12.01
N SER A 46 2.12 -20.00 12.55
CA SER A 46 2.64 -21.19 13.25
C SER A 46 1.88 -21.53 14.54
N GLY A 47 1.07 -20.59 15.07
CA GLY A 47 0.21 -20.82 16.23
C GLY A 47 -1.17 -21.42 15.91
N VAL A 48 -1.49 -21.63 14.63
CA VAL A 48 -2.83 -22.09 14.21
C VAL A 48 -2.88 -23.62 14.17
N ARG A 49 -3.92 -24.23 14.76
CA ARG A 49 -4.06 -25.70 14.85
C ARG A 49 -4.76 -26.36 13.65
N TYR A 50 -5.48 -25.60 12.83
CA TYR A 50 -6.22 -26.12 11.69
C TYR A 50 -6.23 -25.09 10.54
N ARG A 51 -6.03 -25.56 9.31
CA ARG A 51 -5.95 -24.75 8.07
C ARG A 51 -4.91 -23.59 8.14
N PRO A 52 -3.61 -23.90 8.23
CA PRO A 52 -2.56 -22.88 8.10
C PRO A 52 -2.55 -22.33 6.68
N CYS A 53 -2.42 -21.01 6.55
CA CYS A 53 -2.47 -20.27 5.29
C CYS A 53 -2.39 -18.76 5.54
N VAL A 54 -2.82 -18.25 6.70
CA VAL A 54 -2.95 -16.79 6.91
C VAL A 54 -1.63 -16.02 6.78
N ARG A 55 -0.46 -16.69 6.86
CA ARG A 55 0.84 -16.08 6.52
C ARG A 55 0.91 -15.50 5.10
N PHE A 56 0.11 -16.01 4.16
CA PHE A 56 0.03 -15.52 2.78
C PHE A 56 -0.90 -14.30 2.63
N GLY A 57 -1.76 -14.03 3.62
CA GLY A 57 -2.71 -12.93 3.63
C GLY A 57 -2.09 -11.55 3.37
N PRO A 58 -1.00 -11.15 4.07
CA PRO A 58 -0.39 -9.84 3.86
C PRO A 58 0.15 -9.59 2.45
N ALA A 59 0.62 -10.64 1.75
CA ALA A 59 1.06 -10.52 0.37
C ALA A 59 -0.14 -10.42 -0.59
N HIS A 60 -1.16 -11.27 -0.36
CA HIS A 60 -2.38 -11.26 -1.17
C HIS A 60 -3.11 -9.92 -1.08
N LEU A 61 -3.22 -9.36 0.13
CA LEU A 61 -3.88 -8.07 0.36
C LEU A 61 -3.23 -6.94 -0.43
N ARG A 62 -1.89 -6.90 -0.53
CA ARG A 62 -1.19 -5.91 -1.35
C ARG A 62 -1.48 -6.10 -2.85
N ALA A 63 -1.56 -7.35 -3.31
CA ALA A 63 -1.77 -7.67 -4.72
C ALA A 63 -3.21 -7.42 -5.19
N SER A 64 -4.19 -7.56 -4.29
CA SER A 64 -5.61 -7.46 -4.62
C SER A 64 -6.20 -6.06 -4.44
N MET A 65 -5.47 -5.13 -3.84
CA MET A 65 -6.03 -3.84 -3.44
C MET A 65 -6.06 -2.86 -4.62
N VAL A 66 -7.28 -2.47 -5.01
CA VAL A 66 -7.54 -1.41 -5.99
C VAL A 66 -8.18 -0.25 -5.26
N THR A 67 -7.42 0.82 -5.07
CA THR A 67 -7.87 2.03 -4.37
C THR A 67 -7.90 3.18 -5.36
N ARG A 68 -8.99 3.96 -5.33
CA ARG A 68 -9.10 5.24 -6.04
C ARG A 68 -8.86 6.37 -5.04
N SER A 69 -8.00 7.33 -5.40
CA SER A 69 -7.87 8.56 -4.63
C SER A 69 -9.19 9.33 -4.71
N GLN A 70 -9.77 9.69 -3.55
CA GLN A 70 -11.01 10.46 -3.52
C GLN A 70 -10.77 11.97 -3.72
N ASN A 71 -9.52 12.42 -3.69
CA ASN A 71 -9.14 13.83 -3.72
C ASN A 71 -7.97 14.09 -4.68
N GLU A 72 -8.20 13.87 -5.98
CA GLU A 72 -7.21 14.10 -7.05
C GLU A 72 -6.69 15.56 -7.09
N GLY A 73 -7.45 16.53 -6.58
CA GLY A 73 -7.07 17.94 -6.52
C GLY A 73 -6.14 18.36 -5.38
N ALA A 74 -5.77 17.45 -4.48
CA ALA A 74 -4.86 17.78 -3.37
C ALA A 74 -3.37 17.71 -3.76
N ASP A 75 -3.03 17.01 -4.85
CA ASP A 75 -1.66 16.69 -5.28
C ASP A 75 -1.26 17.37 -6.61
N ALA A 76 -2.10 18.26 -7.14
CA ALA A 76 -1.92 18.89 -8.45
C ALA A 76 -1.35 20.35 -8.39
N ARG A 77 -0.46 20.66 -7.43
CA ARG A 77 0.20 21.97 -7.35
C ARG A 77 1.69 21.89 -7.02
#